data_AF-A0A938TAJ6-F1
#
_entry.id   AF-A0A938TAJ6-F1
#
_cell.length_a   1.000
_cell.length_b   1.000
_cell.length_c   1.000
_cell.angle_alpha   90.00
_cell.angle_beta   90.00
_cell.angle_gamma   90.00
#
_symmetry.space_group_name_H-M   'P 1'
#
loop_
_entity.id
_entity.type
_entity.pdbx_description
1 polymer ?
#
loop_
_entity_poly.entity_id
_entity_poly.type
_entity_poly.pdbx_seq_one_letter_code
_entity_poly.pdbx_strand_id
1 'polypeptide(L)'
;MPAPARSVLPRLCPQLLAARHAVMSLDRHYTQSQAARLLGVSVSTIRRHVRRGRQTQGREGIWPVATISGQLRLIPERALRRWVTQA
;
A
#
# COMPACT_ATOMS: atom_id res chain seq x y z
N MET A 1 26.97 -39.09 31.96
CA MET A 1 26.04 -38.23 32.74
C MET A 1 26.58 -36.79 32.68
N PRO A 2 25.72 -35.77 32.51
CA PRO A 2 25.62 -35.01 31.25
C PRO A 2 25.82 -33.48 31.40
N ALA A 3 25.86 -32.74 30.27
CA ALA A 3 25.10 -31.50 29.95
C ALA A 3 25.81 -30.65 28.84
N PRO A 4 25.10 -29.74 28.16
CA PRO A 4 24.28 -30.05 27.01
C PRO A 4 24.72 -29.29 25.74
N ALA A 5 24.35 -29.82 24.57
CA ALA A 5 24.35 -29.08 23.32
C ALA A 5 23.50 -27.81 23.48
N ARG A 6 24.16 -26.65 23.57
CA ARG A 6 23.50 -25.36 23.50
C ARG A 6 22.97 -25.19 22.07
N SER A 7 21.69 -25.45 21.88
CA SER A 7 20.93 -24.97 20.74
C SER A 7 21.11 -23.46 20.62
N VAL A 8 22.00 -23.05 19.72
CA VAL A 8 22.07 -21.68 19.25
C VAL A 8 20.84 -21.48 18.37
N LEU A 9 19.74 -21.07 19.01
CA LEU A 9 18.62 -20.45 18.31
C LEU A 9 19.21 -19.44 17.32
N PRO A 10 18.91 -19.51 16.01
CA PRO A 10 19.33 -18.46 15.11
C PRO A 10 18.68 -17.18 15.62
N ARG A 11 19.49 -16.25 16.14
CA ARG A 11 19.05 -14.89 16.39
C ARG A 11 18.45 -14.41 15.09
N LEU A 12 17.12 -14.34 15.02
CA LEU A 12 16.38 -13.77 13.93
C LEU A 12 16.96 -12.37 13.70
N CYS A 13 17.85 -12.27 12.70
CA CYS A 13 18.54 -11.04 12.40
C CYS A 13 17.46 -9.99 12.12
N PRO A 14 17.45 -8.83 12.81
CA PRO A 14 16.48 -7.76 12.52
C PRO A 14 16.58 -7.29 11.06
N GLN A 15 17.71 -7.53 10.41
CA GLN A 15 17.94 -7.31 8.98
C GLN A 15 17.03 -8.15 8.08
N LEU A 16 16.62 -9.35 8.50
CA LEU A 16 15.76 -10.24 7.72
C LEU A 16 14.28 -9.80 7.78
N LEU A 17 13.86 -9.24 8.92
CA LEU A 17 12.56 -8.55 9.05
C LEU A 17 12.53 -7.24 8.25
N ALA A 18 13.62 -6.46 8.31
CA ALA A 18 13.77 -5.24 7.52
C ALA A 18 13.79 -5.53 6.01
N ALA A 19 14.47 -6.61 5.59
CA ALA A 19 14.46 -7.07 4.21
C ALA A 19 13.06 -7.56 3.78
N ARG A 20 12.31 -8.23 4.67
CA ARG A 20 10.90 -8.58 4.39
C ARG A 20 10.02 -7.34 4.20
N HIS A 21 10.22 -6.29 5.00
CA HIS A 21 9.54 -5.00 4.81
C HIS A 21 9.97 -4.29 3.51
N ALA A 22 11.26 -4.38 3.15
CA ALA A 22 11.78 -3.80 1.91
C ALA A 22 11.23 -4.51 0.66
N VAL A 23 11.12 -5.85 0.68
CA VAL A 23 10.56 -6.64 -0.42
C VAL A 23 9.04 -6.47 -0.54
N MET A 24 8.32 -6.19 0.56
CA MET A 24 6.90 -5.80 0.50
C MET A 24 6.65 -4.38 -0.01
N SER A 25 7.69 -3.59 -0.29
CA SER A 25 7.57 -2.20 -0.76
C SER A 25 7.78 -2.02 -2.27
N LEU A 26 7.54 -3.05 -3.08
CA LEU A 26 7.06 -2.84 -4.46
C LEU A 26 5.55 -2.54 -4.42
N ASP A 27 5.17 -1.51 -3.67
CA ASP A 27 3.79 -1.01 -3.64
C ASP A 27 3.46 -0.62 -5.09
N ARG A 28 2.60 -1.39 -5.77
CA ARG A 28 2.21 -1.05 -7.14
C ARG A 28 1.44 0.25 -7.10
N HIS A 29 1.81 1.15 -7.99
CA HIS A 29 1.16 2.43 -8.14
C HIS A 29 0.37 2.45 -9.44
N TYR A 30 -0.86 2.95 -9.36
CA TYR A 30 -1.78 3.02 -10.49
C TYR A 30 -2.15 4.46 -10.78
N THR A 31 -2.20 4.83 -12.05
CA THR A 31 -2.89 6.05 -12.46
C THR A 31 -4.40 5.92 -12.19
N GLN A 32 -5.13 7.04 -12.17
CA GLN A 32 -6.59 7.01 -12.01
C GLN A 32 -7.28 6.13 -13.08
N SER A 33 -6.77 6.15 -14.31
CA SER A 33 -7.28 5.33 -15.41
C SER A 33 -7.01 3.84 -15.21
N GLN A 34 -5.83 3.48 -14.70
CA GLN A 34 -5.52 2.09 -14.37
C GLN A 34 -6.35 1.58 -13.19
N ALA A 35 -6.52 2.40 -12.15
CA ALA A 35 -7.37 2.08 -11.01
C ALA A 35 -8.83 1.87 -11.43
N ALA A 36 -9.34 2.73 -12.33
CA ALA A 36 -10.68 2.62 -12.88
C ALA A 36 -10.90 1.30 -13.64
N ARG A 37 -9.94 0.93 -14.50
CA ARG A 37 -9.97 -0.36 -15.21
C ARG A 37 -9.91 -1.55 -14.27
N LEU A 38 -9.03 -1.49 -13.26
CA LEU A 38 -8.83 -2.57 -12.30
C LEU A 38 -10.08 -2.83 -11.45
N LEU A 39 -10.85 -1.78 -11.15
CA LEU A 39 -12.06 -1.87 -10.32
C LEU A 39 -13.36 -1.91 -11.14
N GLY A 40 -13.30 -1.85 -12.47
CA GLY A 40 -14.49 -1.85 -13.32
C GLY A 40 -15.38 -0.61 -13.16
N VAL A 41 -14.82 0.53 -12.75
CA VAL A 41 -15.56 1.79 -12.53
C VAL A 41 -15.11 2.89 -13.47
N SER A 42 -15.87 3.97 -13.54
CA SER A 42 -15.47 5.14 -14.33
C SER A 42 -14.26 5.87 -13.70
N VAL A 43 -13.42 6.49 -14.54
CA VAL A 43 -12.33 7.36 -14.08
C VAL A 43 -12.87 8.52 -13.23
N SER A 44 -14.07 9.02 -13.57
CA SER A 44 -14.77 10.06 -12.81
C SER A 44 -15.09 9.63 -11.37
N THR A 45 -15.47 8.37 -11.18
CA THR A 45 -15.70 7.77 -9.86
C THR A 45 -14.40 7.78 -9.04
N ILE A 46 -13.30 7.26 -9.61
CA ILE A 46 -11.99 7.28 -8.95
C ILE A 46 -11.57 8.72 -8.59
N ARG A 47 -11.72 9.66 -9.53
CA ARG A 47 -11.38 11.08 -9.31
C ARG A 47 -12.20 11.71 -8.18
N ARG A 48 -13.50 11.38 -8.09
CA ARG A 48 -14.38 11.83 -7.00
C ARG A 48 -13.90 11.30 -5.65
N HIS A 49 -13.60 10.00 -5.56
CA HIS A 49 -13.14 9.38 -4.31
C HIS A 49 -11.73 9.80 -3.91
N VAL A 50 -10.83 10.08 -4.86
CA VAL A 50 -9.52 10.70 -4.58
C VAL A 50 -9.70 12.12 -4.03
N ARG A 51 -10.60 12.91 -4.61
CA ARG A 51 -10.90 14.27 -4.10
C ARG A 51 -11.45 14.21 -2.68
N ARG A 52 -12.39 13.29 -2.42
CA ARG A 52 -12.97 13.07 -1.09
C ARG A 52 -11.91 12.58 -0.09
N GLY A 53 -11.04 11.65 -0.49
CA GLY A 53 -9.93 11.16 0.34
C GLY A 53 -8.98 12.29 0.74
N ARG A 54 -8.68 13.20 -0.18
CA ARG A 54 -7.86 14.38 0.13
C ARG A 54 -8.56 15.36 1.08
N GLN A 55 -9.84 15.63 0.89
CA GLN A 55 -10.61 16.56 1.72
C GLN A 55 -10.79 16.04 3.15
N THR A 56 -10.95 14.73 3.30
CA THR A 56 -11.23 14.07 4.59
C THR A 56 -9.98 13.46 5.23
N GLN A 57 -8.79 13.72 4.67
CA GLN A 57 -7.51 13.15 5.12
C GLN A 57 -7.52 11.61 5.21
N GLY A 58 -8.25 10.96 4.29
CA GLY A 58 -8.37 9.51 4.23
C GLY A 58 -9.38 8.88 5.18
N ARG A 59 -10.25 9.67 5.81
CA ARG A 59 -11.44 9.15 6.49
C ARG A 59 -12.46 8.59 5.50
N GLU A 60 -12.60 9.22 4.33
CA GLU A 60 -13.54 8.80 3.30
C GLU A 60 -12.91 8.85 1.90
N GLY A 61 -12.94 7.72 1.18
CA GLY A 61 -12.44 7.64 -0.20
C GLY A 61 -10.98 7.19 -0.32
N ILE A 62 -10.35 7.49 -1.46
CA ILE A 62 -9.04 6.94 -1.81
C ILE A 62 -7.93 7.88 -1.31
N TRP A 63 -7.14 7.42 -0.35
CA TRP A 63 -5.99 8.13 0.24
C TRP A 63 -4.98 7.14 0.85
N PRO A 64 -3.66 7.39 0.82
CA PRO A 64 -2.95 8.52 0.22
C PRO A 64 -2.83 8.42 -1.31
N VAL A 65 -2.48 9.52 -1.97
CA VAL A 65 -2.17 9.58 -3.41
C VAL A 65 -0.82 10.26 -3.59
N ALA A 66 0.13 9.57 -4.22
CA ALA A 66 1.44 10.13 -4.53
C ALA A 66 1.31 11.09 -5.73
N THR A 67 2.05 12.19 -5.70
CA THR A 67 2.14 13.12 -6.83
C THR A 67 3.57 13.10 -7.35
N ILE A 68 3.76 12.65 -8.60
CA ILE A 68 5.05 12.72 -9.28
C ILE A 68 5.02 13.95 -10.20
N SER A 69 6.06 14.78 -10.11
CA SER A 69 6.27 15.97 -10.96
C SER A 69 5.06 16.92 -10.99
N GLY A 70 4.38 17.09 -9.86
CA GLY A 70 3.29 18.06 -9.67
C GLY A 70 1.94 17.73 -10.36
N GLN A 71 1.93 16.85 -11.36
CA GLN A 71 0.72 16.56 -12.15
C GLN A 71 0.29 15.09 -12.13
N LEU A 72 1.22 14.14 -12.08
CA LEU A 72 0.87 12.73 -12.17
C LEU A 72 0.46 12.20 -10.80
N ARG A 73 -0.84 11.94 -10.65
CA ARG A 73 -1.41 11.35 -9.44
C ARG A 73 -1.38 9.83 -9.53
N LEU A 74 -0.57 9.24 -8.67
CA LEU A 74 -0.44 7.81 -8.51
C LEU A 74 -1.14 7.34 -7.24
N ILE A 75 -2.02 6.38 -7.40
CA ILE A 75 -2.76 5.75 -6.33
C ILE A 75 -2.03 4.46 -5.96
N PRO A 76 -1.52 4.33 -4.72
CA PRO A 76 -0.95 3.08 -4.23
C PRO A 76 -2.01 1.97 -4.22
N GLU A 77 -1.64 0.74 -4.56
CA GLU A 77 -2.52 -0.43 -4.53
C GLU A 77 -3.19 -0.59 -3.16
N ARG A 78 -2.43 -0.39 -2.08
CA ARG A 78 -2.95 -0.41 -0.70
C ARG A 78 -4.10 0.59 -0.47
N ALA A 79 -4.07 1.76 -1.10
CA ALA A 79 -5.12 2.76 -0.97
C ALA A 79 -6.40 2.32 -1.69
N LEU A 80 -6.27 1.66 -2.85
CA LEU A 80 -7.40 1.04 -3.54
C LEU A 80 -7.99 -0.11 -2.73
N ARG A 81 -7.15 -1.02 -2.23
CA ARG A 81 -7.59 -2.16 -1.41
C ARG A 81 -8.35 -1.69 -0.17
N ARG A 82 -7.77 -0.74 0.59
CA ARG A 82 -8.43 -0.17 1.77
C ARG A 82 -9.78 0.44 1.41
N TRP A 83 -9.85 1.22 0.34
CA TRP A 83 -11.11 1.83 -0.08
C TRP A 83 -12.16 0.77 -0.44
N VAL A 84 -11.79 -0.27 -1.20
CA VAL A 84 -12.73 -1.36 -1.57
C VAL A 84 -13.20 -2.15 -0.35
N THR A 85 -12.35 -2.37 0.66
CA THR A 85 -12.74 -3.07 1.89
C THR A 85 -13.61 -2.20 2.82
N GLN A 86 -13.58 -0.87 2.65
CA GLN A 86 -14.34 0.09 3.47
C GLN A 86 -15.58 0.65 2.77
N ALA A 87 -15.76 0.39 1.47
CA ALA A 87 -16.88 0.87 0.64
C ALA A 87 -18.03 -0.14 0.65
#